data_AF-A0A812M171-F1
#
_entry.id   AF-A0A812M171-F1
#
_cell.length_a   1.000
_cell.length_b   1.000
_cell.length_c   1.000
_cell.angle_alpha   90.00
_cell.angle_beta   90.00
_cell.angle_gamma   90.00
#
_symmetry.space_group_name_H-M   'P 1'
#
loop_
_entity.id
_entity.type
_entity.pdbx_description
1 polymer ?
#
loop_
_entity_poly.entity_id
_entity_poly.type
_entity_poly.pdbx_seq_one_letter_code
_entity_poly.pdbx_strand_id
1 'polypeptide(L)'
;MQSCINIWFGGIEAFEQQVQGDLYNLLVDQLSNHMVSHWRLAEASPVFFWFFFDMAANNLKHFIHVAEELFPWGTLQLLAGLSYWLGVVPLLFRVMFRLAWAMQTKCAWRLLDYIKSLLLLLPGIFIFGAFLFLHSFLSGHLPHDFGSPSFALITMPLAALVWRSLAVLVPRHSTRLAREPHSEASNLRSSEASQVRERVGETKTVIPARNPRP
;
A
#
# COMPACT_ATOMS: atom_id res chain seq x y z
N MET A 1 22.20 28.73 4.63
CA MET A 1 21.47 27.44 4.60
C MET A 1 22.19 26.40 3.76
N GLN A 2 22.55 26.68 2.49
CA GLN A 2 23.21 25.71 1.60
C GLN A 2 24.53 25.12 2.15
N SER A 3 25.39 25.93 2.79
CA SER A 3 26.63 25.41 3.40
C SER A 3 26.39 24.39 4.51
N CYS A 4 25.34 24.55 5.31
CA CYS A 4 25.01 23.59 6.37
C CYS A 4 24.52 22.26 5.78
N ILE A 5 23.71 22.30 4.71
CA ILE A 5 23.23 21.09 4.02
C ILE A 5 24.42 20.34 3.41
N ASN A 6 25.34 21.07 2.77
CA ASN A 6 26.51 20.47 2.13
C ASN A 6 27.45 19.79 3.15
N ILE A 7 27.62 20.39 4.33
CA ILE A 7 28.44 19.82 5.42
C ILE A 7 27.78 18.59 6.05
N TRP A 8 26.45 18.58 6.19
CA TRP A 8 25.75 17.51 6.91
C TRP A 8 25.39 16.31 6.03
N PHE A 9 25.10 16.53 4.75
CA PHE A 9 24.60 15.49 3.83
C PHE A 9 25.56 15.19 2.68
N GLY A 10 26.70 15.88 2.59
CA GLY A 10 27.71 15.67 1.55
C GLY A 10 27.30 16.15 0.15
N GLY A 11 26.20 16.88 0.04
CA GLY A 11 25.68 17.40 -1.22
C GLY A 11 24.19 17.73 -1.14
N ILE A 12 23.73 18.61 -2.03
CA ILE A 12 22.29 18.88 -2.17
C ILE A 12 21.62 17.68 -2.86
N GLU A 13 22.30 17.02 -3.81
CA GLU A 13 21.76 15.86 -4.51
C GLU A 13 21.55 14.67 -3.55
N ALA A 14 22.49 14.45 -2.62
CA ALA A 14 22.40 13.39 -1.61
C ALA A 14 21.25 13.65 -0.62
N PHE A 15 21.09 14.90 -0.19
CA PHE A 15 19.96 15.32 0.64
C PHE A 15 18.63 15.10 -0.08
N GLU A 16 18.52 15.52 -1.34
CA GLU A 16 17.29 15.39 -2.12
C GLU A 16 16.91 13.92 -2.35
N GLN A 17 17.88 13.06 -2.70
CA GLN A 17 17.63 11.62 -2.81
C GLN A 17 17.18 10.99 -1.51
N GLN A 18 17.80 11.36 -0.38
CA GLN A 18 17.44 10.83 0.92
C GLN A 18 16.04 11.27 1.35
N VAL A 19 15.73 12.56 1.23
CA VAL A 19 14.40 13.09 1.59
C VAL A 19 13.33 12.54 0.65
N GLN A 20 13.59 12.42 -0.66
CA GLN A 20 12.64 11.81 -1.59
C GLN A 20 12.40 10.34 -1.24
N GLY A 21 13.46 9.58 -0.91
CA GLY A 21 13.34 8.19 -0.47
C GLY A 21 12.52 8.05 0.81
N ASP A 22 12.81 8.86 1.82
CA ASP A 22 12.11 8.84 3.11
C ASP A 22 10.66 9.30 2.99
N LEU A 23 10.41 10.37 2.23
CA LEU A 23 9.06 10.87 1.98
C LEU A 23 8.25 9.84 1.19
N TYR A 24 8.83 9.22 0.16
CA TYR A 24 8.19 8.16 -0.61
C TYR A 24 7.83 6.96 0.27
N ASN A 25 8.76 6.51 1.10
CA ASN A 25 8.53 5.40 2.04
C ASN A 25 7.42 5.73 3.03
N LEU A 26 7.38 6.95 3.56
CA LEU A 26 6.37 7.39 4.51
C LEU A 26 4.99 7.55 3.85
N LEU A 27 4.93 8.15 2.67
CA LEU A 27 3.69 8.29 1.90
C LEU A 27 3.11 6.92 1.56
N VAL A 28 3.96 5.96 1.20
CA VAL A 28 3.51 4.61 0.88
C VAL A 28 3.16 3.81 2.13
N ASP A 29 3.85 3.99 3.24
CA ASP A 29 3.44 3.38 4.52
C ASP A 29 2.06 3.92 4.94
N GLN A 30 1.86 5.23 4.85
CA GLN A 30 0.57 5.88 5.12
C GLN A 30 -0.53 5.42 4.14
N LEU A 31 -0.25 5.33 2.84
CA LEU A 31 -1.22 4.83 1.86
C LEU A 31 -1.57 3.36 2.07
N SER A 32 -0.57 2.53 2.36
CA SER A 32 -0.73 1.07 2.43
C SER A 32 -1.26 0.57 3.77
N ASN A 33 -1.00 1.30 4.86
CA ASN A 33 -1.45 0.94 6.22
C ASN A 33 -2.62 1.79 6.72
N HIS A 34 -2.76 3.05 6.31
CA HIS A 34 -3.68 4.00 6.96
C HIS A 34 -4.74 4.64 6.06
N MET A 35 -4.48 4.87 4.76
CA MET A 35 -5.27 5.85 4.00
C MET A 35 -6.21 5.34 2.90
N VAL A 36 -6.12 4.10 2.43
CA VAL A 36 -7.22 3.59 1.59
C VAL A 36 -8.26 2.96 2.51
N SER A 37 -8.99 3.81 3.23
CA SER A 37 -10.20 3.38 3.88
C SER A 37 -11.08 2.75 2.80
N HIS A 38 -11.63 1.56 3.07
CA HIS A 38 -12.48 0.81 2.14
C HIS A 38 -13.54 1.71 1.49
N TRP A 39 -13.99 2.73 2.22
CA TRP A 39 -14.92 3.74 1.77
C TRP A 39 -14.41 4.63 0.64
N ARG A 40 -13.18 5.14 0.70
CA ARG A 40 -12.58 5.99 -0.34
C ARG A 40 -12.44 5.26 -1.67
N LEU A 41 -12.19 3.96 -1.60
CA LEU A 41 -12.03 3.13 -2.78
C LEU A 41 -13.40 2.73 -3.38
N ALA A 42 -14.40 2.51 -2.52
CA ALA A 42 -15.79 2.42 -2.97
C ALA A 42 -16.22 3.72 -3.66
N GLU A 43 -15.92 4.87 -3.08
CA GLU A 43 -16.23 6.21 -3.64
C GLU A 43 -15.55 6.45 -5.00
N ALA A 44 -14.36 5.88 -5.23
CA ALA A 44 -13.65 6.00 -6.50
C ALA A 44 -14.12 5.01 -7.58
N SER A 45 -14.96 4.03 -7.24
CA SER A 45 -15.38 2.96 -8.17
C SER A 45 -16.87 2.94 -8.57
N PRO A 46 -17.61 4.08 -8.61
CA PRO A 46 -19.01 4.06 -9.00
C PRO A 46 -19.19 3.63 -10.46
N VAL A 47 -18.17 3.79 -11.31
CA VAL A 47 -18.21 3.35 -12.72
C VAL A 47 -18.52 1.86 -12.83
N PHE A 48 -17.93 1.03 -11.96
CA PHE A 48 -18.20 -0.41 -11.95
C PHE A 48 -19.61 -0.70 -11.44
N PHE A 49 -20.05 0.01 -10.40
CA PHE A 49 -21.41 -0.11 -9.89
C PHE A 49 -22.45 0.24 -10.96
N TRP A 50 -22.26 1.35 -11.69
CA TRP A 50 -23.12 1.77 -12.78
C TRP A 50 -23.17 0.75 -13.91
N PHE A 51 -22.04 0.14 -14.27
CA PHE A 51 -22.03 -0.94 -15.27
C PHE A 51 -22.93 -2.12 -14.88
N PHE A 52 -22.83 -2.59 -13.62
CA PHE A 52 -23.72 -3.64 -13.13
C PHE A 52 -25.17 -3.19 -13.03
N PHE A 53 -25.40 -1.92 -12.70
CA PHE A 53 -26.73 -1.32 -12.66
C PHE A 53 -27.38 -1.27 -14.05
N ASP A 54 -26.63 -0.87 -15.08
CA ASP A 54 -27.09 -0.85 -16.48
C ASP A 54 -27.38 -2.27 -16.99
N MET A 55 -26.55 -3.24 -16.60
CA MET A 55 -26.78 -4.65 -16.93
C MET A 55 -28.06 -5.17 -16.26
N ALA A 56 -28.28 -4.84 -15.00
CA ALA A 56 -29.52 -5.17 -14.28
C ALA A 56 -30.73 -4.47 -14.90
N ALA A 57 -30.62 -3.20 -15.29
CA ALA A 57 -31.68 -2.44 -15.93
C ALA A 57 -32.06 -3.01 -17.32
N ASN A 58 -31.08 -3.46 -18.10
CA ASN A 58 -31.32 -4.13 -19.38
C ASN A 58 -32.03 -5.47 -19.20
N ASN A 59 -31.62 -6.27 -18.22
CA ASN A 59 -32.31 -7.52 -17.88
C ASN A 59 -33.74 -7.24 -17.40
N LEU A 60 -33.92 -6.25 -16.52
CA LEU A 60 -35.23 -5.85 -16.02
C LEU A 60 -36.16 -5.40 -17.15
N LYS A 61 -35.67 -4.62 -18.12
CA LYS A 61 -36.43 -4.20 -19.30
C LYS A 61 -36.93 -5.39 -20.12
N HIS A 62 -36.11 -6.43 -20.24
CA HIS A 62 -36.50 -7.66 -20.93
C HIS A 62 -37.58 -8.44 -20.15
N PHE A 63 -37.52 -8.45 -18.82
CA PHE A 63 -38.45 -9.17 -17.96
C PHE A 63 -39.78 -8.45 -17.69
N ILE A 64 -39.79 -7.11 -17.68
CA ILE A 64 -41.02 -6.31 -17.54
C ILE A 64 -42.01 -6.60 -18.66
N HIS A 65 -41.55 -7.06 -19.83
CA HIS A 65 -42.43 -7.49 -20.92
C HIS A 65 -43.04 -8.89 -20.74
N VAL A 66 -42.59 -9.68 -19.76
CA VAL A 66 -42.90 -11.12 -19.67
C VAL A 66 -43.65 -11.51 -18.39
N ALA A 67 -43.55 -10.82 -17.25
CA ALA A 67 -44.32 -11.18 -16.04
C ALA A 67 -44.43 -10.08 -14.97
N GLU A 68 -45.60 -9.96 -14.35
CA GLU A 68 -45.90 -9.07 -13.20
C GLU A 68 -45.40 -9.61 -11.83
N GLU A 69 -44.96 -10.87 -11.74
CA GLU A 69 -44.59 -11.50 -10.45
C GLU A 69 -43.07 -11.51 -10.14
N LEU A 70 -42.23 -10.90 -10.99
CA LEU A 70 -40.76 -11.05 -10.92
C LEU A 70 -40.00 -9.88 -10.28
N PHE A 71 -40.64 -9.11 -9.40
CA PHE A 71 -39.98 -8.05 -8.61
C PHE A 71 -38.78 -8.51 -7.75
N PRO A 72 -38.77 -9.70 -7.09
CA PRO A 72 -37.64 -10.09 -6.24
C PRO A 72 -36.35 -10.37 -7.04
N TRP A 73 -36.46 -10.75 -8.32
CA TRP A 73 -35.31 -11.07 -9.17
C TRP A 73 -34.41 -9.86 -9.45
N GLY A 74 -35.01 -8.71 -9.77
CA GLY A 74 -34.26 -7.47 -10.00
C GLY A 74 -33.48 -7.03 -8.75
N THR A 75 -34.10 -7.15 -7.57
CA THR A 75 -33.45 -6.82 -6.29
C THR A 75 -32.28 -7.75 -5.96
N LEU A 76 -32.40 -9.06 -6.25
CA LEU A 76 -31.32 -10.02 -6.04
C LEU A 76 -30.13 -9.75 -6.96
N GLN A 77 -30.38 -9.31 -8.20
CA GLN A 77 -29.32 -9.01 -9.15
C GLN A 77 -28.59 -7.70 -8.79
N LEU A 78 -29.31 -6.69 -8.30
CA LEU A 78 -28.71 -5.49 -7.72
C LEU A 78 -27.89 -5.80 -6.48
N LEU A 79 -28.38 -6.66 -5.59
CA LEU A 79 -27.66 -7.07 -4.39
C LEU A 79 -26.38 -7.84 -4.73
N ALA A 80 -26.42 -8.71 -5.74
CA ALA A 80 -25.23 -9.38 -6.25
C ALA A 80 -24.23 -8.39 -6.85
N GLY A 81 -24.68 -7.44 -7.68
CA GLY A 81 -23.83 -6.37 -8.20
C GLY A 81 -23.19 -5.53 -7.09
N LEU A 82 -23.96 -5.20 -6.05
CA LEU A 82 -23.49 -4.47 -4.87
C LEU A 82 -22.45 -5.27 -4.08
N SER A 83 -22.66 -6.58 -3.90
CA SER A 83 -21.68 -7.47 -3.26
C SER A 83 -20.39 -7.58 -4.07
N TYR A 84 -20.50 -7.57 -5.40
CA TYR A 84 -19.34 -7.59 -6.29
C TYR A 84 -18.55 -6.28 -6.20
N TRP A 85 -19.27 -5.16 -6.21
CA TRP A 85 -18.70 -3.82 -6.10
C TRP A 85 -18.02 -3.59 -4.75
N LEU A 86 -18.66 -3.95 -3.63
CA LEU A 86 -18.09 -3.75 -2.30
C LEU A 86 -17.04 -4.81 -1.93
N GLY A 87 -17.19 -6.04 -2.39
CA GLY A 87 -16.31 -7.15 -2.03
C GLY A 87 -15.10 -7.27 -2.95
N VAL A 88 -15.35 -7.44 -4.25
CA VAL A 88 -14.31 -7.87 -5.22
C VAL A 88 -13.43 -6.71 -5.65
N VAL A 89 -14.02 -5.54 -5.92
CA VAL A 89 -13.28 -4.37 -6.43
C VAL A 89 -12.23 -3.88 -5.42
N PRO A 90 -12.56 -3.64 -4.13
CA PRO A 90 -11.57 -3.20 -3.15
C PRO A 90 -10.46 -4.22 -2.91
N LEU A 91 -10.80 -5.52 -2.99
CA LEU A 91 -9.86 -6.61 -2.86
C LEU A 91 -8.83 -6.61 -4.00
N LEU A 92 -9.32 -6.50 -5.24
CA LEU A 92 -8.50 -6.43 -6.45
C LEU A 92 -7.51 -5.28 -6.35
N PHE A 93 -7.99 -4.07 -6.06
CA PHE A 93 -7.13 -2.89 -5.90
C PHE A 93 -6.07 -3.11 -4.81
N ARG A 94 -6.44 -3.65 -3.65
CA ARG A 94 -5.48 -3.90 -2.56
C ARG A 94 -4.38 -4.89 -2.98
N VAL A 95 -4.74 -5.97 -3.66
CA VAL A 95 -3.78 -6.95 -4.20
C VAL A 95 -2.88 -6.30 -5.24
N MET A 96 -3.44 -5.52 -6.17
CA MET A 96 -2.71 -4.79 -7.20
C MET A 96 -1.69 -3.81 -6.59
N PHE A 97 -2.10 -3.01 -5.62
CA PHE A 97 -1.20 -2.07 -4.93
C PHE A 97 -0.07 -2.79 -4.21
N ARG A 98 -0.36 -3.87 -3.48
CA ARG A 98 0.65 -4.67 -2.78
C ARG A 98 1.65 -5.32 -3.74
N LEU A 99 1.16 -5.83 -4.86
CA LEU A 99 2.02 -6.44 -5.87
C LEU A 99 2.87 -5.39 -6.60
N ALA A 100 2.29 -4.23 -6.89
CA ALA A 100 3.01 -3.11 -7.49
C ALA A 100 4.17 -2.67 -6.59
N TRP A 101 3.91 -2.61 -5.28
CA TRP A 101 4.90 -2.32 -4.26
C TRP A 101 6.00 -3.37 -4.16
N ALA A 102 5.63 -4.65 -4.02
CA ALA A 102 6.59 -5.75 -3.96
C ALA A 102 7.50 -5.82 -5.19
N MET A 103 6.99 -5.35 -6.34
CA MET A 103 7.74 -5.25 -7.59
C MET A 103 8.58 -3.97 -7.70
N GLN A 104 8.23 -2.88 -7.02
CA GLN A 104 9.02 -1.63 -7.06
C GLN A 104 10.36 -1.77 -6.35
N THR A 105 10.47 -2.64 -5.35
CA THR A 105 11.70 -2.82 -4.57
C THR A 105 12.80 -3.59 -5.29
N LYS A 106 12.52 -4.19 -6.46
CA LYS A 106 13.42 -5.20 -7.06
C LYS A 106 14.13 -4.83 -8.36
N CYS A 107 13.75 -3.80 -9.13
CA CYS A 107 14.31 -3.61 -10.48
C CYS A 107 14.28 -2.17 -11.03
N ALA A 108 15.37 -1.77 -11.70
CA ALA A 108 15.57 -0.45 -12.34
C ALA A 108 15.67 -0.52 -13.89
N TRP A 109 15.13 -1.56 -14.53
CA TRP A 109 15.31 -1.80 -15.97
C TRP A 109 14.02 -1.53 -16.76
N ARG A 110 14.11 -0.74 -17.85
CA ARG A 110 12.97 -0.31 -18.69
C ARG A 110 12.13 -1.44 -19.28
N LEU A 111 12.73 -2.57 -19.65
CA LEU A 111 11.99 -3.72 -20.22
C LEU A 111 11.11 -4.39 -19.16
N LEU A 112 11.50 -4.24 -17.91
CA LEU A 112 10.79 -4.77 -16.76
C LEU A 112 9.53 -3.96 -16.46
N ASP A 113 9.42 -2.71 -16.91
CA ASP A 113 8.21 -1.90 -16.72
C ASP A 113 7.00 -2.46 -17.50
N TYR A 114 7.23 -3.00 -18.71
CA TYR A 114 6.19 -3.69 -19.48
C TYR A 114 5.79 -5.01 -18.84
N ILE A 115 6.77 -5.83 -18.46
CA ILE A 115 6.53 -7.10 -17.76
C ILE A 115 5.83 -6.85 -16.42
N LYS A 116 6.18 -5.77 -15.71
CA LYS A 116 5.56 -5.35 -14.46
C LYS A 116 4.10 -4.96 -14.67
N SER A 117 3.78 -4.20 -15.71
CA SER A 117 2.39 -3.86 -16.04
C SER A 117 1.58 -5.10 -16.40
N LEU A 118 2.14 -6.02 -17.20
CA LEU A 118 1.48 -7.27 -17.55
C LEU A 118 1.28 -8.18 -16.33
N LEU A 119 2.29 -8.27 -15.46
CA LEU A 119 2.28 -9.07 -14.23
C LEU A 119 1.37 -8.47 -13.16
N LEU A 120 1.13 -7.16 -13.18
CA LEU A 120 0.08 -6.53 -12.40
C LEU A 120 -1.29 -6.91 -12.95
N LEU A 121 -1.48 -6.87 -14.26
CA LEU A 121 -2.78 -7.16 -14.88
C LEU A 121 -3.21 -8.63 -14.68
N LEU A 122 -2.25 -9.56 -14.70
CA LEU A 122 -2.48 -11.01 -14.59
C LEU A 122 -3.28 -11.45 -13.34
N PRO A 123 -2.88 -11.10 -12.09
CA PRO A 123 -3.66 -11.43 -10.90
C PRO A 123 -5.01 -10.73 -10.85
N GLY A 124 -5.11 -9.53 -11.44
CA GLY A 124 -6.41 -8.86 -11.61
C GLY A 124 -7.36 -9.70 -12.46
N ILE A 125 -6.92 -10.13 -13.65
CA ILE A 125 -7.67 -11.02 -14.54
C ILE A 125 -7.96 -12.35 -13.86
N PHE A 126 -6.98 -12.94 -13.18
CA PHE A 126 -7.13 -14.25 -12.53
C PHE A 126 -8.18 -14.21 -11.42
N ILE A 127 -8.13 -13.20 -10.53
CA ILE A 127 -9.10 -13.04 -9.45
C ILE A 127 -10.48 -12.75 -10.05
N PHE A 128 -10.58 -11.81 -10.98
CA PHE A 128 -11.83 -11.46 -11.66
C PHE A 128 -12.45 -12.68 -12.35
N GLY A 129 -11.63 -13.42 -13.11
CA GLY A 129 -12.02 -14.64 -13.80
C GLY A 129 -12.42 -15.76 -12.84
N ALA A 130 -11.73 -15.93 -11.71
CA ALA A 130 -12.11 -16.91 -10.69
C ALA A 130 -13.48 -16.61 -10.09
N PHE A 131 -13.80 -15.33 -9.85
CA PHE A 131 -15.14 -14.92 -9.39
C PHE A 131 -16.22 -15.15 -10.45
N LEU A 132 -15.95 -14.82 -11.71
CA LEU A 132 -16.88 -15.12 -12.81
C LEU A 132 -17.10 -16.62 -12.97
N PHE A 133 -16.03 -17.41 -12.91
CA PHE A 133 -16.10 -18.86 -12.98
C PHE A 133 -16.92 -19.43 -11.81
N LEU A 134 -16.67 -18.96 -10.59
CA LEU A 134 -17.43 -19.36 -9.41
C LEU A 134 -18.92 -19.03 -9.56
N HIS A 135 -19.25 -17.84 -10.07
CA HIS A 135 -20.63 -17.43 -10.32
C HIS A 135 -21.32 -18.33 -11.36
N SER A 136 -20.68 -18.55 -12.50
CA SER A 136 -21.19 -19.44 -13.56
C SER A 136 -21.35 -20.88 -13.07
N PHE A 137 -20.38 -21.36 -12.28
CA PHE A 137 -20.41 -22.70 -11.71
C PHE A 137 -21.56 -22.86 -10.71
N LEU A 138 -21.75 -21.91 -9.80
CA LEU A 138 -22.87 -21.89 -8.87
C LEU A 138 -24.20 -21.82 -9.61
N SER A 139 -24.32 -20.97 -10.62
CA SER A 139 -25.56 -20.85 -11.40
C SER A 139 -25.89 -22.11 -12.20
N GLY A 140 -24.90 -22.93 -12.56
CA GLY A 140 -25.11 -24.19 -13.24
C GLY A 140 -25.48 -25.36 -12.31
N HIS A 141 -25.08 -25.30 -11.04
CA HIS A 141 -25.29 -26.39 -10.07
C HIS A 141 -26.43 -26.14 -9.10
N LEU A 142 -26.75 -24.88 -8.78
CA LEU A 142 -27.83 -24.54 -7.86
C LEU A 142 -29.12 -24.18 -8.61
N PRO A 143 -30.29 -24.45 -8.02
CA PRO A 143 -31.56 -23.94 -8.52
C PRO A 143 -31.49 -22.41 -8.64
N HIS A 144 -32.15 -21.87 -9.66
CA HIS A 144 -32.05 -20.47 -10.07
C HIS A 144 -32.29 -19.47 -8.91
N ASP A 145 -33.14 -19.85 -7.94
CA ASP A 145 -33.49 -19.03 -6.78
C ASP A 145 -32.37 -18.88 -5.74
N PHE A 146 -31.40 -19.81 -5.71
CA PHE A 146 -30.34 -19.84 -4.71
C PHE A 146 -28.99 -19.35 -5.23
N GLY A 147 -28.75 -19.32 -6.55
CA GLY A 147 -27.43 -18.99 -7.11
C GLY A 147 -26.89 -17.62 -6.68
N SER A 148 -27.74 -16.58 -6.76
CA SER A 148 -27.38 -15.21 -6.40
C SER A 148 -27.12 -15.00 -4.89
N PRO A 149 -28.03 -15.38 -3.98
CA PRO A 149 -27.78 -15.22 -2.54
C PRO A 149 -26.65 -16.12 -2.03
N SER A 150 -26.50 -17.34 -2.56
CA SER A 150 -25.38 -18.22 -2.20
C SER A 150 -24.04 -17.64 -2.62
N PHE A 151 -23.96 -16.98 -3.78
CA PHE A 151 -22.76 -16.28 -4.21
C PHE A 151 -22.41 -15.13 -3.26
N ALA A 152 -23.38 -14.29 -2.87
CA ALA A 152 -23.17 -13.20 -1.91
C ALA A 152 -22.73 -13.72 -0.53
N LEU A 153 -23.33 -14.82 -0.07
CA LEU A 153 -23.01 -15.49 1.20
C LEU A 153 -21.59 -16.06 1.24
N ILE A 154 -21.05 -16.51 0.10
CA ILE A 154 -19.68 -17.05 0.03
C ILE A 154 -18.66 -15.93 -0.17
N THR A 155 -18.97 -14.96 -1.03
CA THR A 155 -18.04 -13.89 -1.42
C THR A 155 -17.79 -12.89 -0.31
N MET A 156 -18.79 -12.54 0.50
CA MET A 156 -18.63 -11.64 1.64
C MET A 156 -17.63 -12.14 2.72
N PRO A 157 -17.78 -13.35 3.27
CA PRO A 157 -16.82 -13.88 4.24
C PRO A 157 -15.46 -14.15 3.61
N LEU A 158 -15.40 -14.56 2.34
CA LEU A 158 -14.12 -14.72 1.64
C LEU A 158 -13.40 -13.37 1.50
N ALA A 159 -14.11 -12.32 1.09
CA ALA A 159 -13.56 -10.97 1.02
C ALA A 159 -13.08 -10.49 2.40
N ALA A 160 -13.86 -10.73 3.46
CA ALA A 160 -13.48 -10.39 4.83
C ALA A 160 -12.25 -11.18 5.32
N LEU A 161 -12.17 -12.47 5.00
CA LEU A 161 -11.03 -13.34 5.34
C LEU A 161 -9.76 -12.89 4.62
N VAL A 162 -9.86 -12.62 3.32
CA VAL A 162 -8.73 -12.13 2.51
C VAL A 162 -8.32 -10.73 2.99
N TRP A 163 -9.26 -9.87 3.36
CA TRP A 163 -8.97 -8.58 3.96
C TRP A 163 -8.19 -8.70 5.26
N ARG A 164 -8.56 -9.66 6.12
CA ARG A 164 -7.85 -9.95 7.37
C ARG A 164 -6.49 -10.58 7.14
N SER A 165 -6.35 -11.55 6.24
CA SER A 165 -5.07 -12.22 5.98
C SER A 165 -4.05 -11.27 5.34
N LEU A 166 -4.50 -10.40 4.42
CA LEU A 166 -3.66 -9.36 3.82
C LEU A 166 -3.29 -8.23 4.79
N ALA A 167 -4.03 -8.04 5.89
CA ALA A 167 -3.66 -7.10 6.95
C ALA A 167 -2.54 -7.64 7.84
N VAL A 168 -2.46 -8.96 8.02
CA VAL A 168 -1.46 -9.62 8.89
C VAL A 168 -0.10 -9.77 8.21
N LEU A 169 -0.07 -9.89 6.88
CA LEU A 169 1.16 -10.23 6.13
C LEU A 169 2.15 -9.08 5.93
N VAL A 170 2.01 -7.94 6.63
CA VAL A 170 2.97 -6.82 6.56
C VAL A 170 4.10 -7.09 7.55
N PRO A 171 5.32 -7.46 7.09
CA PRO A 171 6.42 -7.67 8.00
C PRO A 171 6.81 -6.29 8.57
N ARG A 172 6.58 -6.10 9.87
CA ARG A 172 6.98 -4.92 10.66
C ARG A 172 8.50 -4.68 10.71
N HIS A 173 9.28 -5.37 9.89
CA HIS A 173 10.72 -5.50 10.11
C HIS A 173 11.55 -4.30 9.65
N SER A 174 11.01 -3.43 8.79
CA SER A 174 11.78 -2.32 8.22
C SER A 174 11.87 -1.07 9.10
N THR A 175 10.99 -0.91 10.10
CA THR A 175 11.02 0.27 10.99
C THR A 175 12.10 0.20 12.07
N ARG A 176 12.75 -0.95 12.29
CA ARG A 176 13.83 -1.06 13.28
C ARG A 176 15.22 -0.69 12.76
N LEU A 177 15.46 -0.77 11.46
CA LEU A 177 16.79 -0.48 10.88
C LEU A 177 17.00 1.00 10.54
N ALA A 178 15.94 1.77 10.31
CA ALA A 178 16.06 3.22 10.05
C ALA A 178 16.29 4.06 11.32
N ARG A 179 16.13 3.47 12.52
CA ARG A 179 16.31 4.20 13.79
C ARG A 179 17.75 4.15 14.32
N GLU A 180 18.63 3.33 13.74
CA GLU A 180 19.99 3.10 14.28
C GLU A 180 21.19 3.77 13.60
N PRO A 181 21.12 4.59 12.52
CA PRO A 181 22.34 5.29 12.08
C PRO A 181 22.65 6.54 12.92
N HIS A 182 21.69 7.07 13.68
CA HIS A 182 21.88 8.35 14.40
C HIS A 182 22.50 8.20 15.79
N SER A 183 22.37 7.02 16.43
CA SER A 183 22.91 6.75 17.77
C SER A 183 24.41 6.45 17.75
N GLU A 184 24.91 5.75 16.72
CA GLU A 184 26.35 5.49 16.57
C GLU A 184 27.13 6.75 16.19
N ALA A 185 26.58 7.60 15.32
CA ALA A 185 27.21 8.87 14.95
C ALA A 185 27.27 9.87 16.12
N SER A 186 26.30 9.87 17.04
CA SER A 186 26.36 10.69 18.25
C SER A 186 27.36 10.15 19.28
N ASN A 187 27.51 8.84 19.40
CA ASN A 187 28.46 8.22 20.33
C ASN A 187 29.91 8.40 19.89
N LEU A 188 30.19 8.31 18.58
CA LEU A 188 31.51 8.63 18.02
C LEU A 188 31.88 10.11 18.21
N ARG A 189 30.94 11.04 18.00
CA ARG A 189 31.20 12.48 18.23
C ARG A 189 31.36 12.86 19.71
N SER A 190 30.66 12.19 20.62
CA SER A 190 30.86 12.38 22.07
C SER A 190 32.24 11.89 22.51
N SER A 191 32.75 10.83 21.88
CA SER A 191 34.10 10.30 22.12
C SER A 191 35.17 11.26 21.61
N GLU A 192 35.04 11.76 20.38
CA GLU A 192 35.99 12.73 19.80
C GLU A 192 36.00 14.08 20.56
N ALA A 193 34.83 14.58 20.98
CA ALA A 193 34.74 15.82 21.75
C ALA A 193 35.38 15.70 23.14
N SER A 194 35.32 14.51 23.76
CA SER A 194 36.00 14.25 25.03
C SER A 194 37.52 14.15 24.85
N GLN A 195 37.98 13.51 23.77
CA GLN A 195 39.41 13.33 23.49
C GLN A 195 40.12 14.63 23.11
N VAL A 196 39.43 15.57 22.45
CA VAL A 196 39.97 16.91 22.15
C VAL A 196 40.07 17.76 23.42
N ARG A 197 39.12 17.62 24.36
CA ARG A 197 39.13 18.37 25.63
C ARG A 197 40.29 17.98 26.53
N GLU A 198 40.70 16.72 26.50
CA GLU A 198 41.85 16.21 27.26
C GLU A 198 43.18 16.77 26.75
N ARG A 199 43.40 16.82 25.42
CA ARG A 199 44.63 17.37 24.83
C ARG A 199 44.82 18.89 25.06
N VAL A 200 43.72 19.64 25.17
CA VAL A 200 43.78 21.09 25.43
C VAL A 200 44.07 21.40 26.91
N GLY A 201 43.85 20.44 27.81
CA GLY A 201 44.20 20.57 29.23
C GLY A 201 45.70 20.50 29.52
N GLU A 202 46.46 19.72 28.76
CA GLU A 202 47.90 19.50 29.01
C GLU A 202 48.82 20.63 28.54
N THR A 203 48.35 21.56 27.70
CA THR A 203 49.21 22.60 27.10
C THR A 203 49.34 23.89 27.93
N LYS A 204 48.77 23.95 29.14
CA LYS A 204 48.76 25.17 29.98
C LYS A 204 49.55 25.02 31.30
N THR A 205 50.84 24.66 31.27
CA THR A 205 51.70 24.87 32.46
C THR A 205 53.19 24.83 32.15
N VAL A 206 53.74 25.81 31.42
CA VAL A 206 55.17 26.17 31.58
C VAL A 206 55.34 27.67 31.31
N ILE A 207 55.25 28.50 32.36
CA ILE A 207 55.77 29.87 32.34
C ILE A 207 57.05 29.87 33.20
N PRO A 208 58.25 30.05 32.63
CA PRO A 208 59.47 30.13 33.42
C PRO A 208 59.56 31.50 34.08
N ALA A 209 59.65 31.50 35.42
CA ALA A 209 59.82 32.69 36.23
C ALA A 209 61.18 33.35 35.94
N ARG A 210 61.12 34.63 35.54
CA ARG A 210 62.29 35.46 35.22
C ARG A 210 62.83 36.09 36.52
N ASN A 211 64.05 35.71 36.88
CA ASN A 211 64.77 36.17 38.07
C ASN A 211 65.30 37.61 37.88
N PRO A 212 65.09 38.56 38.82
CA PRO A 212 65.73 39.87 38.75
C PRO A 212 67.13 39.79 39.35
N ARG A 213 68.11 40.32 38.60
CA ARG A 213 69.50 40.50 39.02
C ARG A 213 69.71 41.92 39.60
N PRO A 214 70.81 42.15 40.34
CA PRO A 214 70.88 42.96 41.56
C PRO A 214 70.85 44.48 41.35
#